data_AF-A0A2E3AUZ0-F1
#
_entry.id   AF-A0A2E3AUZ0-F1
#
_cell.length_a   1.000
_cell.length_b   1.000
_cell.length_c   1.000
_cell.angle_alpha   90.00
_cell.angle_beta   90.00
_cell.angle_gamma   90.00
#
_symmetry.space_group_name_H-M   'P 1'
#
loop_
_entity.id
_entity.type
_entity.pdbx_description
1 polymer ?
#
loop_
_entity_poly.entity_id
_entity_poly.type
_entity_poly.pdbx_seq_one_letter_code
_entity_poly.pdbx_strand_id
1 'polypeptide(L)'
;MSWNEQAARARIRALIDDAPTVEVRRFADEYFPQYQRRRQKLVEDGGRTTQPLFDLPKGTAVTVDTVQVYIKITNYDEYRLSEGRETEASHERALRFLHLYYSACDRVTERSPAQRIDFHGSRMHAVVLDRSGTGVTRETLDEAFDFIRDFRAVADEANKALANSNLTARFRIGVDIGRCVAINNGTALEQEPLFLGSAANHAAKLADGDQPGIYLSDRVRAMLSLTPMGELVFSDQLNEDYFQEVSRSRLTTDEGLPRSILTEWQDEVRKSEAMDFTDPRFSFHHKEPPLSDIKFEDLSPSNSIRMALLSTYADISGYTAYIDSCIAAGEIADAVKALFVIRAELQNVFEHDFGGRKVRFIGDCIHGVLAEGTKLDTDMRATVESGAKCAGGLHSSFSLCQQELKCVDQLGLNIGMEVGQTPVTRIGIRGIRSVRIASSVATTLSEQMQSDCEERNQSKFGPTAMRHLPAKLRDLFGDDGVASDISFSEVATALSDFSAEPAAPAYLRSHTPARTEPPRAHCTHR
;
A
#
# COMPACT_ATOMS: atom_id res chain seq x y z
N MET A 1 -2.64 -14.24 18.91
CA MET A 1 -2.97 -13.37 20.06
C MET A 1 -4.29 -12.69 19.74
N SER A 2 -4.87 -11.88 20.62
CA SER A 2 -6.14 -11.21 20.35
C SER A 2 -6.07 -9.75 20.77
N TRP A 3 -6.75 -8.88 20.01
CA TRP A 3 -6.90 -7.48 20.36
C TRP A 3 -7.56 -7.31 21.73
N ASN A 4 -7.15 -6.28 22.47
CA ASN A 4 -7.70 -5.92 23.77
C ASN A 4 -7.75 -4.40 23.92
N GLU A 5 -8.90 -3.85 24.28
CA GLU A 5 -9.11 -2.39 24.33
C GLU A 5 -8.15 -1.69 25.30
N GLN A 6 -7.95 -2.25 26.50
CA GLN A 6 -7.08 -1.63 27.51
C GLN A 6 -5.62 -1.62 27.06
N ALA A 7 -5.16 -2.72 26.44
CA ALA A 7 -3.82 -2.81 25.88
C ALA A 7 -3.64 -1.84 24.70
N ALA A 8 -4.60 -1.78 23.77
CA ALA A 8 -4.58 -0.86 22.64
C ALA A 8 -4.56 0.60 23.11
N ARG A 9 -5.44 0.99 24.05
CA ARG A 9 -5.46 2.34 24.61
C ARG A 9 -4.15 2.71 25.31
N ALA A 10 -3.55 1.76 26.05
CA ALA A 10 -2.26 1.98 26.68
C ALA A 10 -1.14 2.17 25.64
N ARG A 11 -1.12 1.37 24.56
CA ARG A 11 -0.18 1.54 23.44
C ARG A 11 -0.36 2.88 22.75
N ILE A 12 -1.60 3.29 22.44
CA ILE A 12 -1.90 4.58 21.80
C ILE A 12 -1.37 5.74 22.64
N ARG A 13 -1.63 5.74 23.95
CA ARG A 13 -1.11 6.78 24.84
C ARG A 13 0.42 6.80 24.89
N ALA A 14 1.06 5.64 24.98
CA ALA A 14 2.51 5.54 24.90
C ALA A 14 3.03 6.07 23.55
N LEU A 15 2.38 5.76 22.44
CA LEU A 15 2.73 6.28 21.12
C LEU A 15 2.57 7.81 21.02
N ILE A 16 1.56 8.39 21.68
CA ILE A 16 1.37 9.85 21.75
C ILE A 16 2.50 10.54 22.51
N ASP A 17 2.97 9.90 23.60
CA ASP A 17 4.07 10.38 24.43
C ASP A 17 5.42 10.21 23.73
N ASP A 18 5.62 9.09 23.02
CA ASP A 18 6.84 8.76 22.26
C ASP A 18 6.90 9.41 20.87
N ALA A 19 5.77 9.99 20.42
CA ALA A 19 5.71 10.67 19.14
C ALA A 19 6.64 11.89 19.16
N PRO A 20 7.54 12.02 18.17
CA PRO A 20 8.52 13.07 18.15
C PRO A 20 7.83 14.43 18.06
N THR A 21 8.45 15.46 18.65
CA THR A 21 8.10 16.84 18.31
C THR A 21 8.34 17.05 16.82
N VAL A 22 7.28 17.39 16.08
CA VAL A 22 7.37 17.57 14.64
C VAL A 22 7.85 18.99 14.32
N GLU A 23 9.03 19.08 13.72
CA GLU A 23 9.56 20.32 13.18
C GLU A 23 9.18 20.43 11.69
N VAL A 24 8.41 21.46 11.36
CA VAL A 24 8.00 21.76 9.99
C VAL A 24 9.01 22.74 9.38
N ARG A 25 9.63 22.35 8.27
CA ARG A 25 10.65 23.15 7.57
C ARG A 25 10.24 23.40 6.13
N ARG A 26 10.53 24.60 5.61
CA ARG A 26 10.42 24.85 4.17
C ARG A 26 11.60 24.23 3.42
N PHE A 27 11.32 23.55 2.31
CA PHE A 27 12.35 22.83 1.57
C PHE A 27 13.50 23.73 1.11
N ALA A 28 13.19 24.80 0.36
CA ALA A 28 14.20 25.60 -0.33
C ALA A 28 15.18 26.32 0.62
N ASP A 29 14.68 26.91 1.70
CA ASP A 29 15.49 27.84 2.52
C ASP A 29 15.97 27.23 3.84
N GLU A 30 15.25 26.24 4.38
CA GLU A 30 15.57 25.68 5.70
C GLU A 30 16.19 24.29 5.56
N TYR A 31 15.56 23.40 4.80
CA TYR A 31 15.98 22.00 4.72
C TYR A 31 17.10 21.77 3.69
N PHE A 32 16.92 22.22 2.45
CA PHE A 32 17.80 21.91 1.33
C PHE A 32 19.25 22.40 1.52
N PRO A 33 19.50 23.62 2.04
CA PRO A 33 20.87 24.08 2.30
C PRO A 33 21.57 23.27 3.40
N GLN A 34 20.82 22.73 4.38
CA GLN A 34 21.38 21.83 5.38
C GLN A 34 21.70 20.47 4.78
N TYR A 35 20.79 19.92 3.97
CA TYR A 35 21.01 18.67 3.26
C TYR A 35 22.24 18.77 2.34
N GLN A 36 22.40 19.85 1.57
CA GLN A 36 23.56 20.04 0.70
C GLN A 36 24.89 20.02 1.47
N ARG A 37 24.94 20.69 2.63
CA ARG A 37 26.12 20.68 3.52
C ARG A 37 26.42 19.27 4.05
N ARG A 38 25.40 18.54 4.51
CA ARG A 38 25.55 17.14 4.97
C ARG A 38 26.02 16.23 3.83
N ARG A 39 25.43 16.39 2.65
CA ARG A 39 25.77 15.63 1.45
C ARG A 39 27.22 15.85 1.03
N GLN A 40 27.66 17.10 0.99
CA GLN A 40 29.04 17.42 0.64
C GLN A 40 30.03 16.76 1.60
N LYS A 41 29.78 16.87 2.91
CA LYS A 41 30.61 16.20 3.92
C LYS A 41 30.63 14.68 3.74
N LEU A 42 29.48 14.05 3.49
CA LEU A 42 29.40 12.61 3.22
C LEU A 42 30.23 12.19 2.00
N VAL A 43 30.24 13.00 0.92
CA VAL A 43 31.07 12.74 -0.26
C VAL A 43 32.56 12.89 0.07
N GLU A 44 32.93 13.92 0.83
CA GLU A 44 34.31 14.13 1.31
C GLU A 44 34.79 12.94 2.18
N ASP A 45 33.90 12.35 2.97
CA ASP A 45 34.15 11.16 3.80
C ASP A 45 34.11 9.83 3.00
N GLY A 46 33.92 9.87 1.68
CA GLY A 46 33.82 8.68 0.82
C GLY A 46 32.52 7.88 0.95
N GLY A 47 31.50 8.47 1.60
CA GLY A 47 30.19 7.87 1.79
C GLY A 47 29.29 7.94 0.56
N ARG A 48 28.28 7.07 0.52
CA ARG A 48 27.20 7.14 -0.48
C ARG A 48 26.18 8.19 -0.07
N THR A 49 25.67 8.93 -1.06
CA THR A 49 24.64 9.95 -0.84
C THR A 49 23.28 9.44 -1.29
N THR A 50 22.23 10.03 -0.71
CA THR A 50 20.82 9.79 -1.07
C THR A 50 20.20 11.09 -1.56
N GLN A 51 19.06 11.02 -2.23
CA GLN A 51 18.31 12.21 -2.66
C GLN A 51 17.74 12.98 -1.44
N PRO A 52 17.43 14.29 -1.58
CA PRO A 52 17.17 15.19 -0.46
C PRO A 52 16.12 14.70 0.53
N LEU A 53 15.02 14.11 0.06
CA LEU A 53 13.88 13.74 0.89
C LEU A 53 13.78 12.22 1.10
N PHE A 54 14.88 11.49 0.89
CA PHE A 54 14.90 10.02 0.99
C PHE A 54 14.96 9.53 2.45
N ASP A 55 15.79 10.17 3.29
CA ASP A 55 16.03 9.75 4.68
C ASP A 55 15.77 10.93 5.63
N LEU A 56 14.51 11.35 5.70
CA LEU A 56 14.10 12.42 6.61
C LEU A 56 14.20 11.90 8.06
N PRO A 57 14.79 12.68 8.99
CA PRO A 57 14.80 12.32 10.40
C PRO A 57 13.37 12.18 10.95
N LYS A 58 13.19 11.27 11.91
CA LYS A 58 11.93 11.12 12.65
C LYS A 58 11.57 12.48 13.27
N GLY A 59 10.32 12.94 13.08
CA GLY A 59 9.87 14.25 13.55
C GLY A 59 10.24 15.43 12.65
N THR A 60 10.76 15.20 11.45
CA THR A 60 10.91 16.27 10.43
C THR A 60 9.79 16.16 9.40
N ALA A 61 9.06 17.26 9.20
CA ALA A 61 8.15 17.43 8.08
C ALA A 61 8.66 18.55 7.17
N VAL A 62 8.69 18.31 5.86
CA VAL A 62 9.24 19.27 4.90
C VAL A 62 8.16 19.70 3.92
N THR A 63 7.81 20.98 3.90
CA THR A 63 6.87 21.53 2.92
C THR A 63 7.61 21.88 1.63
N VAL A 64 7.11 21.41 0.49
CA VAL A 64 7.74 21.59 -0.82
C VAL A 64 6.70 21.68 -1.93
N ASP A 65 6.89 22.61 -2.86
CA ASP A 65 6.14 22.65 -4.11
C ASP A 65 6.75 21.66 -5.09
N THR A 66 5.91 20.85 -5.74
CA THR A 66 6.36 19.65 -6.45
C THR A 66 5.62 19.45 -7.76
N VAL A 67 6.31 18.83 -8.73
CA VAL A 67 5.69 18.09 -9.82
C VAL A 67 5.61 16.63 -9.37
N GLN A 68 4.40 16.09 -9.34
CA GLN A 68 4.09 14.73 -8.92
C GLN A 68 3.87 13.88 -10.17
N VAL A 69 4.63 12.78 -10.31
CA VAL A 69 4.56 11.87 -11.46
C VAL A 69 4.22 10.48 -10.95
N TYR A 70 3.04 9.98 -11.32
CA TYR A 70 2.64 8.59 -11.11
C TYR A 70 2.67 7.84 -12.43
N ILE A 71 3.30 6.67 -12.44
CA ILE A 71 3.40 5.80 -13.60
C ILE A 71 2.76 4.46 -13.25
N LYS A 72 1.69 4.09 -13.96
CA LYS A 72 1.02 2.79 -13.85
C LYS A 72 1.34 1.95 -15.08
N ILE A 73 1.71 0.69 -14.86
CA ILE A 73 1.83 -0.32 -15.92
C ILE A 73 0.47 -0.97 -16.13
N THR A 74 -0.21 -0.63 -17.22
CA THR A 74 -1.62 -1.01 -17.43
C THR A 74 -1.80 -2.47 -17.81
N ASN A 75 -0.78 -3.09 -18.40
CA ASN A 75 -0.83 -4.46 -18.87
C ASN A 75 -0.16 -5.46 -17.92
N TYR A 76 0.01 -5.11 -16.65
CA TYR A 76 0.64 -5.98 -15.65
C TYR A 76 -0.09 -7.33 -15.50
N ASP A 77 -1.42 -7.31 -15.61
CA ASP A 77 -2.27 -8.50 -15.46
C ASP A 77 -1.99 -9.57 -16.53
N GLU A 78 -1.55 -9.17 -17.72
CA GLU A 78 -1.12 -10.07 -18.79
C GLU A 78 0.06 -10.95 -18.35
N TYR A 79 0.89 -10.48 -17.40
CA TYR A 79 2.06 -11.22 -16.92
C TYR A 79 1.76 -12.12 -15.74
N ARG A 80 0.88 -11.71 -14.83
CA ARG A 80 0.52 -12.48 -13.61
C ARG A 80 -0.50 -13.58 -13.85
N LEU A 81 -1.22 -13.54 -14.97
CA LEU A 81 -2.19 -14.58 -15.34
C LEU A 81 -1.66 -15.51 -16.43
N SER A 82 -2.00 -16.79 -16.33
CA SER A 82 -1.83 -17.80 -17.38
C SER A 82 -3.16 -18.53 -17.54
N GLU A 83 -3.77 -18.43 -18.73
CA GLU A 83 -5.11 -18.99 -18.99
C GLU A 83 -6.16 -18.54 -17.94
N GLY A 84 -6.08 -17.27 -17.50
CA GLY A 84 -6.97 -16.69 -16.49
C GLY A 84 -6.70 -17.14 -15.05
N ARG A 85 -5.59 -17.82 -14.77
CA ARG A 85 -5.22 -18.31 -13.43
C ARG A 85 -3.82 -17.86 -13.02
N GLU A 86 -3.62 -17.74 -11.72
CA GLU A 86 -2.30 -17.52 -11.13
C GLU A 86 -1.56 -18.84 -10.92
N THR A 87 -0.36 -18.95 -11.48
CA THR A 87 0.54 -20.09 -11.33
C THR A 87 1.87 -19.63 -10.77
N GLU A 88 2.73 -20.57 -10.39
CA GLU A 88 4.10 -20.24 -9.98
C GLU A 88 4.88 -19.55 -11.11
N ALA A 89 4.77 -20.09 -12.33
CA ALA A 89 5.42 -19.54 -13.52
C ALA A 89 4.89 -18.15 -13.90
N SER A 90 3.59 -17.90 -13.76
CA SER A 90 3.04 -16.57 -14.05
C SER A 90 3.47 -15.53 -13.00
N HIS A 91 3.58 -15.91 -11.72
CA HIS A 91 4.13 -15.04 -10.68
C HIS A 91 5.61 -14.74 -10.88
N GLU A 92 6.42 -15.75 -11.22
CA GLU A 92 7.83 -15.53 -11.59
C GLU A 92 7.93 -14.53 -12.74
N ARG A 93 7.18 -14.74 -13.82
CA ARG A 93 7.18 -13.85 -14.98
C ARG A 93 6.76 -12.42 -14.61
N ALA A 94 5.72 -12.27 -13.80
CA ALA A 94 5.25 -10.97 -13.32
C ALA A 94 6.27 -10.26 -12.42
N LEU A 95 7.00 -11.00 -11.58
CA LEU A 95 8.04 -10.41 -10.74
C LEU A 95 9.29 -10.05 -11.54
N ARG A 96 9.68 -10.85 -12.54
CA ARG A 96 10.74 -10.50 -13.51
C ARG A 96 10.40 -9.21 -14.26
N PHE A 97 9.15 -9.09 -14.71
CA PHE A 97 8.61 -7.89 -15.33
C PHE A 97 8.79 -6.66 -14.42
N LEU A 98 8.26 -6.69 -13.20
CA LEU A 98 8.40 -5.57 -12.27
C LEU A 98 9.87 -5.28 -11.91
N HIS A 99 10.69 -6.33 -11.75
CA HIS A 99 12.10 -6.18 -11.41
C HIS A 99 12.88 -5.39 -12.48
N LEU A 100 12.62 -5.66 -13.76
CA LEU A 100 13.22 -4.92 -14.88
C LEU A 100 12.82 -3.43 -14.85
N TYR A 101 11.52 -3.16 -14.73
CA TYR A 101 10.99 -1.80 -14.81
C TYR A 101 11.31 -0.94 -13.58
N TYR A 102 11.35 -1.54 -12.40
CA TYR A 102 11.80 -0.85 -11.20
C TYR A 102 13.29 -0.47 -11.32
N SER A 103 14.10 -1.40 -11.83
CA SER A 103 15.53 -1.18 -12.09
C SER A 103 15.80 -0.11 -13.14
N ALA A 104 14.96 -0.01 -14.17
CA ALA A 104 15.04 1.03 -15.19
C ALA A 104 14.74 2.42 -14.61
N CYS A 105 13.66 2.55 -13.83
CA CYS A 105 13.34 3.83 -13.18
C CYS A 105 14.39 4.26 -12.18
N ASP A 106 14.84 3.38 -11.28
CA ASP A 106 15.87 3.77 -10.29
C ASP A 106 17.10 4.37 -11.01
N ARG A 107 17.56 3.74 -12.10
CA ARG A 107 18.68 4.23 -12.90
C ARG A 107 18.42 5.59 -13.57
N VAL A 108 17.21 5.83 -14.08
CA VAL A 108 16.83 7.12 -14.66
C VAL A 108 16.75 8.19 -13.57
N THR A 109 16.20 7.87 -12.38
CA THR A 109 16.14 8.82 -11.25
C THR A 109 17.52 9.20 -10.71
N GLU A 110 18.51 8.31 -10.78
CA GLU A 110 19.90 8.62 -10.41
C GLU A 110 20.56 9.66 -11.31
N ARG A 111 20.09 9.77 -12.56
CA ARG A 111 20.65 10.66 -13.59
C ARG A 111 19.76 11.85 -13.90
N SER A 112 18.66 12.03 -13.17
CA SER A 112 17.71 13.12 -13.37
C SER A 112 17.47 13.91 -12.08
N PRO A 113 16.87 15.11 -12.17
CA PRO A 113 16.39 15.86 -11.01
C PRO A 113 15.25 15.16 -10.26
N ALA A 114 14.60 14.17 -10.88
CA ALA A 114 13.50 13.43 -10.30
C ALA A 114 13.95 12.52 -9.15
N GLN A 115 13.14 12.49 -8.10
CA GLN A 115 13.32 11.63 -6.95
C GLN A 115 12.25 10.54 -6.93
N ARG A 116 12.67 9.28 -6.83
CA ARG A 116 11.75 8.17 -6.59
C ARG A 116 11.22 8.23 -5.16
N ILE A 117 9.90 8.08 -5.00
CA ILE A 117 9.22 8.00 -3.72
C ILE A 117 8.90 6.55 -3.38
N ASP A 118 8.05 5.92 -4.17
CA ASP A 118 7.59 4.56 -3.88
C ASP A 118 7.33 3.76 -5.15
N PHE A 119 7.26 2.45 -4.95
CA PHE A 119 6.94 1.43 -5.92
C PHE A 119 5.91 0.50 -5.31
N HIS A 120 4.70 0.47 -5.87
CA HIS A 120 3.61 -0.33 -5.36
C HIS A 120 2.90 -1.11 -6.47
N GLY A 121 3.23 -2.40 -6.57
CA GLY A 121 2.70 -3.28 -7.62
C GLY A 121 3.08 -2.76 -9.01
N SER A 122 2.09 -2.49 -9.86
CA SER A 122 2.31 -1.89 -11.17
C SER A 122 2.50 -0.37 -11.16
N ARG A 123 2.46 0.29 -9.98
CA ARG A 123 2.57 1.74 -9.85
C ARG A 123 3.93 2.17 -9.31
N MET A 124 4.38 3.31 -9.80
CA MET A 124 5.60 3.99 -9.38
C MET A 124 5.28 5.46 -9.16
N HIS A 125 5.86 6.01 -8.10
CA HIS A 125 5.73 7.40 -7.76
C HIS A 125 7.10 8.09 -7.76
N ALA A 126 7.21 9.17 -8.52
CA ALA A 126 8.38 10.03 -8.56
C ALA A 126 7.95 11.50 -8.43
N VAL A 127 8.89 12.34 -7.99
CA VAL A 127 8.66 13.77 -7.80
C VAL A 127 9.82 14.60 -8.34
N VAL A 128 9.52 15.79 -8.86
CA VAL A 128 10.51 16.85 -9.07
C VAL A 128 10.21 17.96 -8.07
N LEU A 129 11.24 18.39 -7.34
CA LEU A 129 11.12 19.33 -6.24
C LEU A 129 11.44 20.75 -6.70
N ASP A 130 10.61 21.73 -6.35
CA ASP A 130 11.00 23.13 -6.46
C ASP A 130 12.14 23.44 -5.48
N ARG A 131 13.32 23.76 -6.02
CA ARG A 131 14.51 24.13 -5.24
C ARG A 131 14.62 25.63 -4.98
N SER A 132 13.83 26.44 -5.70
CA SER A 132 13.88 27.91 -5.63
C SER A 132 13.08 28.48 -4.45
N GLY A 133 12.05 27.76 -4.00
CA GLY A 133 11.10 28.27 -3.01
C GLY A 133 10.09 29.26 -3.59
N THR A 134 10.08 29.45 -4.92
CA THR A 134 9.16 30.35 -5.62
C THR A 134 7.95 29.63 -6.22
N GLY A 135 7.84 28.31 -6.00
CA GLY A 135 6.80 27.46 -6.57
C GLY A 135 7.29 26.69 -7.78
N VAL A 136 6.46 25.76 -8.27
CA VAL A 136 6.75 25.01 -9.50
C VAL A 136 6.85 25.97 -10.68
N THR A 137 7.97 25.90 -11.40
CA THR A 137 8.21 26.71 -12.61
C THR A 137 8.06 25.86 -13.86
N ARG A 138 8.09 26.50 -15.04
CA ARG A 138 8.14 25.77 -16.32
C ARG A 138 9.35 24.85 -16.39
N GLU A 139 10.49 25.28 -15.86
CA GLU A 139 11.70 24.47 -15.79
C GLU A 139 11.50 23.20 -14.95
N THR A 140 10.90 23.32 -13.77
CA THR A 140 10.60 22.16 -12.91
C THR A 140 9.67 21.16 -13.62
N LEU A 141 8.70 21.65 -14.41
CA LEU A 141 7.83 20.80 -15.20
C LEU A 141 8.59 20.13 -16.37
N ASP A 142 9.45 20.87 -17.05
CA ASP A 142 10.26 20.32 -18.15
C ASP A 142 11.18 19.19 -17.62
N GLU A 143 11.79 19.33 -16.44
CA GLU A 143 12.59 18.27 -15.80
C GLU A 143 11.77 16.99 -15.55
N ALA A 144 10.48 17.13 -15.20
CA ALA A 144 9.59 15.99 -15.02
C ALA A 144 9.23 15.31 -16.36
N PHE A 145 9.08 16.09 -17.43
CA PHE A 145 8.82 15.58 -18.77
C PHE A 145 10.05 14.88 -19.36
N ASP A 146 11.25 15.43 -19.14
CA ASP A 146 12.51 14.78 -19.45
C ASP A 146 12.63 13.42 -18.74
N PHE A 147 12.32 13.37 -17.44
CA PHE A 147 12.26 12.11 -16.68
C PHE A 147 11.30 11.09 -17.30
N ILE A 148 10.08 11.50 -17.67
CA ILE A 148 9.07 10.62 -18.29
C ILE A 148 9.58 10.07 -19.63
N ARG A 149 10.15 10.93 -20.47
CA ARG A 149 10.73 10.55 -21.77
C ARG A 149 11.85 9.54 -21.58
N ASP A 150 12.80 9.84 -20.71
CA ASP A 150 14.01 9.04 -20.52
C ASP A 150 13.68 7.69 -19.87
N PHE A 151 12.74 7.68 -18.92
CA PHE A 151 12.23 6.44 -18.34
C PHE A 151 11.61 5.54 -19.41
N ARG A 152 10.69 6.07 -20.25
CA ARG A 152 10.08 5.30 -21.34
C ARG A 152 11.14 4.72 -22.27
N ALA A 153 12.13 5.52 -22.67
CA ALA A 153 13.21 5.10 -23.55
C ALA A 153 14.08 4.00 -22.94
N VAL A 154 14.57 4.19 -21.70
CA VAL A 154 15.39 3.19 -21.00
C VAL A 154 14.61 1.90 -20.78
N ALA A 155 13.34 2.00 -20.38
CA ALA A 155 12.46 0.87 -20.15
C ALA A 155 12.28 0.01 -21.42
N ASP A 156 12.08 0.65 -22.58
CA ASP A 156 11.97 -0.02 -23.88
C ASP A 156 13.30 -0.63 -24.35
N GLU A 157 14.40 0.11 -24.23
CA GLU A 157 15.73 -0.38 -24.61
C GLU A 157 16.19 -1.55 -23.72
N ALA A 158 15.91 -1.49 -22.41
CA ALA A 158 16.18 -2.58 -21.47
C ALA A 158 15.35 -3.83 -21.80
N ASN A 159 14.06 -3.69 -22.13
CA ASN A 159 13.24 -4.82 -22.57
C ASN A 159 13.83 -5.48 -23.83
N LYS A 160 14.24 -4.68 -24.82
CA LYS A 160 14.86 -5.19 -26.07
C LYS A 160 16.17 -5.92 -25.80
N ALA A 161 17.06 -5.31 -25.03
CA ALA A 161 18.44 -5.78 -24.86
C ALA A 161 18.59 -6.86 -23.79
N LEU A 162 17.78 -6.82 -22.73
CA LEU A 162 17.95 -7.69 -21.55
C LEU A 162 16.85 -8.76 -21.46
N ALA A 163 15.65 -8.48 -21.96
CA ALA A 163 14.51 -9.38 -21.86
C ALA A 163 14.06 -9.99 -23.20
N ASN A 164 14.84 -9.80 -24.28
CA ASN A 164 14.52 -10.26 -25.64
C ASN A 164 13.13 -9.81 -26.12
N SER A 165 12.70 -8.61 -25.72
CA SER A 165 11.37 -8.05 -26.03
C SER A 165 10.17 -8.83 -25.46
N ASN A 166 10.38 -9.72 -24.48
CA ASN A 166 9.31 -10.55 -23.90
C ASN A 166 8.56 -9.89 -22.74
N LEU A 167 8.99 -8.71 -22.30
CA LEU A 167 8.47 -8.04 -21.11
C LEU A 167 7.93 -6.66 -21.45
N THR A 168 7.23 -6.47 -22.57
CA THR A 168 6.69 -5.15 -22.99
C THR A 168 5.69 -4.55 -22.00
N ALA A 169 5.97 -3.34 -21.51
CA ALA A 169 5.08 -2.55 -20.67
C ALA A 169 4.30 -1.49 -21.46
N ARG A 170 3.08 -1.20 -21.00
CA ARG A 170 2.27 -0.06 -21.44
C ARG A 170 2.07 0.87 -20.25
N PHE A 171 2.42 2.14 -20.42
CA PHE A 171 2.41 3.11 -19.32
C PHE A 171 1.25 4.08 -19.44
N ARG A 172 0.51 4.23 -18.34
CA ARG A 172 -0.39 5.34 -18.08
C ARG A 172 0.25 6.23 -17.03
N ILE A 173 0.43 7.51 -17.35
CA ILE A 173 1.22 8.44 -16.56
C ILE A 173 0.35 9.61 -16.13
N GLY A 174 0.20 9.84 -14.84
CA GLY A 174 -0.51 10.98 -14.28
C GLY A 174 0.47 12.02 -13.77
N VAL A 175 0.26 13.29 -14.14
CA VAL A 175 1.09 14.41 -13.71
C VAL A 175 0.22 15.50 -13.09
N ASP A 176 0.56 15.90 -11.86
CA ASP A 176 -0.02 17.07 -11.21
C ASP A 176 1.07 17.92 -10.54
N ILE A 177 0.72 19.15 -10.17
CA ILE A 177 1.57 20.08 -9.45
C ILE A 177 0.89 20.62 -8.21
N GLY A 178 1.70 20.87 -7.19
CA GLY A 178 1.26 21.56 -6.00
C GLY A 178 2.17 21.35 -4.81
N ARG A 179 1.79 22.00 -3.71
CA ARG A 179 2.45 21.88 -2.42
C ARG A 179 2.13 20.53 -1.80
N CYS A 180 3.16 19.87 -1.30
CA CYS A 180 3.07 18.64 -0.52
C CYS A 180 3.89 18.77 0.77
N VAL A 181 3.58 17.89 1.73
CA VAL A 181 4.39 17.68 2.94
C VAL A 181 5.13 16.36 2.77
N ALA A 182 6.45 16.43 2.72
CA ALA A 182 7.32 15.26 2.75
C ALA A 182 7.61 14.86 4.20
N ILE A 183 7.35 13.60 4.53
CA ILE A 183 7.71 12.99 5.81
C ILE A 183 8.41 11.66 5.56
N ASN A 184 9.10 11.16 6.57
CA ASN A 184 9.54 9.78 6.60
C ASN A 184 8.93 9.13 7.83
N ASN A 185 8.30 7.98 7.62
CA ASN A 185 7.64 7.25 8.70
C ASN A 185 8.09 5.79 8.80
N GLY A 186 9.19 5.46 8.12
CA GLY A 186 9.82 4.16 8.17
C GLY A 186 10.95 4.08 9.21
N THR A 187 11.48 2.87 9.42
CA THR A 187 12.69 2.65 10.22
C THR A 187 13.71 1.85 9.42
N ALA A 188 14.98 2.28 9.43
CA ALA A 188 16.13 1.54 8.88
C ALA A 188 15.93 0.98 7.44
N LEU A 189 15.58 -0.29 7.29
CA LEU A 189 15.35 -0.96 5.98
C LEU A 189 13.89 -0.86 5.50
N GLU A 190 13.03 -0.24 6.30
CA GLU A 190 11.62 0.03 6.02
C GLU A 190 11.36 1.52 5.81
N GLN A 191 12.36 2.31 5.33
CA GLN A 191 12.14 3.73 5.02
C GLN A 191 11.04 3.89 3.98
N GLU A 192 10.11 4.79 4.28
CA GLU A 192 8.92 5.06 3.49
C GLU A 192 8.81 6.59 3.36
N PRO A 193 9.63 7.20 2.48
CA PRO A 193 9.46 8.61 2.18
C PRO A 193 8.07 8.79 1.59
N LEU A 194 7.34 9.77 2.10
CA LEU A 194 5.96 9.97 1.72
C LEU A 194 5.67 11.43 1.46
N PHE A 195 4.89 11.67 0.41
CA PHE A 195 4.38 12.99 0.05
C PHE A 195 2.89 13.04 0.31
N LEU A 196 2.50 13.91 1.22
CA LEU A 196 1.12 14.14 1.61
C LEU A 196 0.58 15.42 0.97
N GLY A 197 -0.61 15.34 0.40
CA GLY A 197 -1.33 16.49 -0.16
C GLY A 197 -2.05 16.17 -1.47
N SER A 198 -2.89 17.12 -1.91
CA SER A 198 -3.77 16.95 -3.07
C SER A 198 -3.05 16.52 -4.34
N ALA A 199 -1.83 17.03 -4.59
CA ALA A 199 -1.14 16.84 -5.86
C ALA A 199 -0.68 15.38 -6.05
N ALA A 200 -0.19 14.72 -5.00
CA ALA A 200 0.23 13.32 -5.08
C ALA A 200 -0.98 12.40 -5.35
N ASN A 201 -2.08 12.60 -4.61
CA ASN A 201 -3.31 11.83 -4.79
C ASN A 201 -3.93 12.06 -6.18
N HIS A 202 -3.98 13.30 -6.65
CA HIS A 202 -4.57 13.62 -7.95
C HIS A 202 -3.72 13.07 -9.11
N ALA A 203 -2.39 13.14 -9.03
CA ALA A 203 -1.50 12.46 -9.98
C ALA A 203 -1.73 10.94 -10.00
N ALA A 204 -1.92 10.31 -8.83
CA ALA A 204 -2.25 8.90 -8.74
C ALA A 204 -3.60 8.56 -9.43
N LYS A 205 -4.63 9.39 -9.23
CA LYS A 205 -5.94 9.24 -9.90
C LYS A 205 -5.86 9.43 -11.42
N LEU A 206 -5.05 10.37 -11.90
CA LEU A 206 -4.80 10.55 -13.34
C LEU A 206 -4.11 9.32 -13.94
N ALA A 207 -3.15 8.75 -13.21
CA ALA A 207 -2.45 7.52 -13.60
C ALA A 207 -3.33 6.26 -13.48
N ASP A 208 -4.46 6.34 -12.81
CA ASP A 208 -5.42 5.24 -12.71
C ASP A 208 -6.30 5.14 -13.95
N GLY A 209 -6.65 3.92 -14.34
CA GLY A 209 -7.22 3.58 -15.64
C GLY A 209 -6.42 2.51 -16.42
N ASP A 210 -6.93 2.14 -17.59
CA ASP A 210 -6.41 1.08 -18.46
C ASP A 210 -5.77 1.59 -19.76
N GLN A 211 -6.21 2.76 -20.23
CA GLN A 211 -5.68 3.41 -21.44
C GLN A 211 -4.28 3.99 -21.19
N PRO A 212 -3.24 3.52 -21.91
CA PRO A 212 -1.90 4.10 -21.87
C PRO A 212 -1.91 5.53 -22.41
N GLY A 213 -1.01 6.37 -21.89
CA GLY A 213 -0.94 7.79 -22.25
C GLY A 213 -0.37 8.64 -21.14
N ILE A 214 -0.29 9.95 -21.38
CA ILE A 214 0.11 10.94 -20.37
C ILE A 214 -1.11 11.81 -20.07
N TYR A 215 -1.49 11.88 -18.79
CA TYR A 215 -2.68 12.55 -18.29
C TYR A 215 -2.27 13.68 -17.37
N LEU A 216 -2.71 14.90 -17.69
CA LEU A 216 -2.29 16.11 -17.01
C LEU A 216 -3.46 16.72 -16.26
N SER A 217 -3.22 17.13 -15.02
CA SER A 217 -4.18 17.94 -14.27
C SER A 217 -4.41 19.31 -14.93
N ASP A 218 -5.53 19.95 -14.60
CA ASP A 218 -5.78 21.34 -15.03
C ASP A 218 -4.73 22.33 -14.50
N ARG A 219 -4.08 22.04 -13.37
CA ARG A 219 -2.97 22.87 -12.84
C ARG A 219 -1.76 22.81 -13.76
N VAL A 220 -1.40 21.61 -14.24
CA VAL A 220 -0.29 21.44 -15.20
C VAL A 220 -0.67 22.05 -16.55
N ARG A 221 -1.90 21.81 -17.03
CA ARG A 221 -2.42 22.37 -18.28
C ARG A 221 -2.36 23.89 -18.29
N ALA A 222 -2.71 24.54 -17.18
CA ALA A 222 -2.60 25.99 -17.03
C ALA A 222 -1.15 26.48 -17.20
N MET A 223 -0.15 25.81 -16.62
CA MET A 223 1.28 26.15 -16.84
C MET A 223 1.74 25.95 -18.28
N LEU A 224 1.11 25.01 -19.01
CA LEU A 224 1.36 24.75 -20.41
C LEU A 224 0.53 25.66 -21.36
N SER A 225 -0.30 26.55 -20.81
CA SER A 225 -1.29 27.34 -21.57
C SER A 225 -2.26 26.48 -22.41
N LEU A 226 -2.60 25.30 -21.90
CA LEU A 226 -3.58 24.38 -22.49
C LEU A 226 -4.98 24.64 -21.91
N THR A 227 -6.01 24.33 -22.68
CA THR A 227 -7.41 24.44 -22.24
C THR A 227 -7.67 23.54 -21.03
N PRO A 228 -8.31 24.04 -19.95
CA PRO A 228 -8.74 23.21 -18.83
C PRO A 228 -9.82 22.22 -19.26
N MET A 229 -9.86 21.07 -18.61
CA MET A 229 -10.68 19.92 -18.99
C MET A 229 -11.66 19.45 -17.91
N GLY A 230 -11.52 19.92 -16.67
CA GLY A 230 -12.37 19.46 -15.58
C GLY A 230 -12.26 17.95 -15.40
N GLU A 231 -13.37 17.22 -15.33
CA GLU A 231 -13.37 15.76 -15.19
C GLU A 231 -12.78 15.03 -16.42
N LEU A 232 -12.74 15.67 -17.59
CA LEU A 232 -12.19 15.04 -18.80
C LEU A 232 -10.68 14.76 -18.69
N VAL A 233 -9.98 15.35 -17.71
CA VAL A 233 -8.56 15.05 -17.43
C VAL A 233 -8.29 13.58 -17.14
N PHE A 234 -9.30 12.81 -16.70
CA PHE A 234 -9.16 11.38 -16.43
C PHE A 234 -9.32 10.51 -17.69
N SER A 235 -9.93 11.04 -18.75
CA SER A 235 -10.20 10.30 -19.99
C SER A 235 -9.35 10.78 -21.17
N ASP A 236 -8.96 12.05 -21.21
CA ASP A 236 -8.27 12.64 -22.34
C ASP A 236 -6.76 12.78 -22.09
N GLN A 237 -5.98 12.15 -22.96
CA GLN A 237 -4.53 12.14 -22.87
C GLN A 237 -3.91 13.35 -23.57
N LEU A 238 -2.73 13.75 -23.11
CA LEU A 238 -1.87 14.67 -23.82
C LEU A 238 -1.53 14.11 -25.20
N ASN A 239 -1.61 14.96 -26.22
CA ASN A 239 -1.17 14.61 -27.56
C ASN A 239 0.33 14.25 -27.55
N GLU A 240 0.69 13.08 -28.10
CA GLU A 240 2.06 12.57 -28.07
C GLU A 240 3.02 13.45 -28.89
N ASP A 241 2.61 14.00 -30.04
CA ASP A 241 3.47 14.91 -30.82
C ASP A 241 3.79 16.19 -30.03
N TYR A 242 2.78 16.73 -29.33
CA TYR A 242 2.98 17.86 -28.43
C TYR A 242 3.92 17.51 -27.27
N PHE A 243 3.75 16.33 -26.64
CA PHE A 243 4.66 15.86 -25.59
C PHE A 243 6.10 15.78 -26.10
N GLN A 244 6.30 15.24 -27.29
CA GLN A 244 7.62 15.16 -27.93
C GLN A 244 8.19 16.54 -28.21
N GLU A 245 7.39 17.50 -28.68
CA GLU A 245 7.83 18.87 -28.92
C GLU A 245 8.32 19.56 -27.63
N VAL A 246 7.53 19.52 -26.56
CA VAL A 246 7.91 20.16 -25.29
C VAL A 246 9.14 19.49 -24.66
N SER A 247 9.24 18.16 -24.78
CA SER A 247 10.37 17.39 -24.25
C SER A 247 11.64 17.52 -25.10
N ARG A 248 11.55 17.92 -26.37
CA ARG A 248 12.72 18.14 -27.23
C ARG A 248 13.39 19.49 -27.01
N SER A 249 12.66 20.47 -26.49
CA SER A 249 13.14 21.86 -26.35
C SER A 249 14.37 22.03 -25.45
N ARG A 250 14.66 21.04 -24.60
CA ARG A 250 15.87 20.95 -23.74
C ARG A 250 16.87 19.88 -24.17
N LEU A 251 16.85 19.43 -25.43
CA LEU A 251 17.92 18.58 -26.00
C LEU A 251 19.25 19.36 -26.10
N THR A 252 19.83 19.72 -24.97
CA THR A 252 21.25 20.00 -24.87
C THR A 252 21.95 18.65 -24.75
N THR A 253 22.40 18.13 -25.89
CA THR A 253 23.49 17.13 -26.04
C THR A 253 23.31 15.68 -25.58
N ASP A 254 22.27 15.26 -24.86
CA ASP A 254 22.24 13.92 -24.24
C ASP A 254 21.24 12.90 -24.83
N GLU A 255 21.09 12.83 -26.17
CA GLU A 255 20.46 11.67 -26.83
C GLU A 255 21.17 10.33 -26.49
N GLY A 256 22.32 10.39 -25.82
CA GLY A 256 23.08 9.26 -25.30
C GLY A 256 22.63 8.74 -23.93
N LEU A 257 21.81 9.47 -23.14
CA LEU A 257 21.54 9.07 -21.75
C LEU A 257 20.89 7.67 -21.63
N PRO A 258 19.84 7.32 -22.40
CA PRO A 258 19.29 5.98 -22.33
C PRO A 258 20.31 4.89 -22.68
N ARG A 259 21.10 5.13 -23.74
CA ARG A 259 22.16 4.21 -24.18
C ARG A 259 23.30 4.09 -23.18
N SER A 260 23.68 5.19 -22.53
CA SER A 260 24.74 5.18 -21.51
C SER A 260 24.28 4.42 -20.28
N ILE A 261 23.05 4.65 -19.81
CA ILE A 261 22.45 3.90 -18.70
C ILE A 261 22.41 2.40 -19.04
N LEU A 262 22.00 2.04 -20.25
CA LEU A 262 21.95 0.64 -20.67
C LEU A 262 23.36 0.02 -20.75
N THR A 263 24.33 0.74 -21.29
CA THR A 263 25.72 0.27 -21.39
C THR A 263 26.31 0.03 -20.00
N GLU A 264 26.13 0.98 -19.08
CA GLU A 264 26.54 0.85 -17.68
C GLU A 264 25.86 -0.35 -17.02
N TRP A 265 24.54 -0.52 -17.21
CA TRP A 265 23.80 -1.66 -16.67
C TRP A 265 24.32 -3.01 -17.21
N GLN A 266 24.60 -3.11 -18.52
CA GLN A 266 25.19 -4.31 -19.11
C GLN A 266 26.60 -4.60 -18.54
N ASP A 267 27.40 -3.57 -18.31
CA ASP A 267 28.74 -3.73 -17.75
C ASP A 267 28.72 -4.13 -16.28
N GLU A 268 27.80 -3.59 -15.47
CA GLU A 268 27.57 -4.03 -14.08
C GLU A 268 27.25 -5.54 -14.02
N VAL A 269 26.41 -6.02 -14.94
CA VAL A 269 26.04 -7.43 -15.07
C VAL A 269 27.26 -8.26 -15.46
N ARG A 270 28.02 -7.85 -16.49
CA ARG A 270 29.23 -8.57 -16.95
C ARG A 270 30.29 -8.68 -15.86
N LYS A 271 30.48 -7.63 -15.05
CA LYS A 271 31.49 -7.60 -13.99
C LYS A 271 31.10 -8.36 -12.73
N SER A 272 29.87 -8.91 -12.65
CA SER A 272 29.33 -9.51 -11.42
C SER A 272 29.35 -8.55 -10.20
N GLU A 273 29.44 -7.24 -10.46
CA GLU A 273 29.31 -6.19 -9.44
C GLU A 273 27.85 -6.06 -8.96
N ALA A 274 26.95 -6.66 -9.75
CA ALA A 274 25.53 -6.82 -9.54
C ALA A 274 25.15 -8.32 -9.66
N MET A 275 24.06 -8.74 -9.01
CA MET A 275 23.40 -10.01 -9.40
C MET A 275 23.02 -9.91 -10.88
N ASP A 276 22.98 -11.03 -11.60
CA ASP A 276 22.44 -11.01 -12.96
C ASP A 276 20.95 -10.59 -12.92
N PHE A 277 20.73 -9.28 -13.04
CA PHE A 277 19.42 -8.65 -13.03
C PHE A 277 18.70 -8.82 -14.38
N THR A 278 19.37 -9.38 -15.39
CA THR A 278 18.83 -9.57 -16.73
C THR A 278 17.99 -10.84 -16.81
N ASP A 279 18.27 -11.83 -15.95
CA ASP A 279 17.43 -13.02 -15.76
C ASP A 279 17.32 -13.42 -14.28
N PRO A 280 16.60 -12.65 -13.45
CA PRO A 280 16.46 -12.98 -12.04
C PRO A 280 15.63 -14.26 -11.92
N ARG A 281 16.24 -15.32 -11.38
CA ARG A 281 15.53 -16.57 -11.06
C ARG A 281 14.77 -16.41 -9.76
N PHE A 282 13.44 -16.42 -9.86
CA PHE A 282 12.60 -16.47 -8.68
C PHE A 282 12.49 -17.92 -8.19
N SER A 283 12.68 -18.12 -6.89
CA SER A 283 12.49 -19.43 -6.27
C SER A 283 11.61 -19.26 -5.05
N PHE A 284 10.56 -20.08 -4.99
CA PHE A 284 9.50 -19.90 -4.02
C PHE A 284 9.51 -20.95 -2.92
N HIS A 285 9.15 -20.53 -1.71
CA HIS A 285 8.90 -21.42 -0.59
C HIS A 285 7.67 -20.96 0.22
N HIS A 286 7.13 -21.86 1.03
CA HIS A 286 6.06 -21.55 1.97
C HIS A 286 6.65 -21.01 3.28
N LYS A 287 6.03 -19.98 3.86
CA LYS A 287 6.38 -19.45 5.20
C LYS A 287 5.32 -19.93 6.19
N GLU A 288 5.74 -20.73 7.15
CA GLU A 288 4.90 -21.09 8.30
C GLU A 288 4.43 -19.82 9.02
N PRO A 289 3.11 -19.62 9.21
CA PRO A 289 2.58 -18.54 10.05
C PRO A 289 3.14 -18.59 11.49
N PRO A 290 3.26 -17.44 12.18
CA PRO A 290 2.78 -16.12 11.79
C PRO A 290 3.66 -15.44 10.73
N LEU A 291 3.04 -14.53 9.98
CA LEU A 291 3.74 -13.77 8.93
C LEU A 291 4.54 -12.60 9.51
N SER A 292 4.25 -12.16 10.74
CA SER A 292 5.03 -11.14 11.47
C SER A 292 6.52 -11.45 11.52
N ASP A 293 6.90 -12.72 11.46
CA ASP A 293 8.30 -13.18 11.47
C ASP A 293 9.02 -12.97 10.13
N ILE A 294 8.34 -12.50 9.08
CA ILE A 294 8.96 -12.22 7.78
C ILE A 294 9.94 -11.06 7.93
N LYS A 295 11.22 -11.40 7.82
CA LYS A 295 12.30 -10.43 7.67
C LYS A 295 12.52 -10.17 6.19
N PHE A 296 12.03 -9.01 5.71
CA PHE A 296 12.19 -8.64 4.32
C PHE A 296 13.67 -8.59 3.91
N GLU A 297 14.59 -8.24 4.81
CA GLU A 297 16.03 -8.23 4.54
C GLU A 297 16.57 -9.57 4.00
N ASP A 298 15.97 -10.69 4.41
CA ASP A 298 16.34 -12.04 3.99
C ASP A 298 15.75 -12.44 2.63
N LEU A 299 14.74 -11.70 2.14
CA LEU A 299 14.08 -11.99 0.88
C LEU A 299 14.85 -11.43 -0.32
N SER A 300 14.84 -12.20 -1.39
CA SER A 300 15.46 -11.87 -2.69
C SER A 300 14.78 -12.69 -3.79
N PRO A 301 15.04 -12.46 -5.09
CA PRO A 301 14.46 -13.29 -6.13
C PRO A 301 14.63 -14.80 -5.87
N SER A 302 15.85 -15.24 -5.57
CA SER A 302 16.17 -16.64 -5.25
C SER A 302 15.68 -17.13 -3.87
N ASN A 303 15.12 -16.25 -3.04
CA ASN A 303 14.55 -16.57 -1.74
C ASN A 303 13.22 -15.81 -1.55
N SER A 304 12.22 -16.18 -2.34
CA SER A 304 10.89 -15.55 -2.33
C SER A 304 9.88 -16.45 -1.63
N ILE A 305 8.92 -15.86 -0.94
CA ILE A 305 7.77 -16.60 -0.38
C ILE A 305 6.70 -16.69 -1.48
N ARG A 306 5.97 -17.80 -1.56
CA ARG A 306 4.70 -17.91 -2.30
C ARG A 306 3.79 -18.88 -1.58
N MET A 307 2.65 -18.38 -1.13
CA MET A 307 1.63 -19.18 -0.44
C MET A 307 0.25 -18.51 -0.59
N ALA A 308 -0.82 -19.24 -0.27
CA ALA A 308 -2.11 -18.60 -0.09
C ALA A 308 -2.08 -17.73 1.17
N LEU A 309 -2.56 -16.50 1.07
CA LEU A 309 -2.66 -15.54 2.17
C LEU A 309 -3.78 -14.54 1.89
N LEU A 310 -4.20 -13.83 2.93
CA LEU A 310 -5.10 -12.69 2.88
C LEU A 310 -4.28 -11.41 2.65
N SER A 311 -4.53 -10.71 1.55
CA SER A 311 -4.07 -9.34 1.36
C SER A 311 -5.09 -8.38 1.95
N THR A 312 -4.62 -7.39 2.70
CA THR A 312 -5.44 -6.39 3.38
C THR A 312 -4.94 -4.99 3.07
N TYR A 313 -5.84 -4.11 2.64
CA TYR A 313 -5.61 -2.67 2.57
C TYR A 313 -6.49 -2.00 3.62
N ALA A 314 -5.92 -1.12 4.45
CA ALA A 314 -6.72 -0.26 5.33
C ALA A 314 -6.31 1.20 5.13
N ASP A 315 -7.22 1.98 4.56
CA ASP A 315 -7.03 3.35 4.09
C ASP A 315 -7.73 4.35 5.01
N ILE A 316 -7.07 5.48 5.29
CA ILE A 316 -7.63 6.50 6.18
C ILE A 316 -8.52 7.42 5.33
N SER A 317 -9.80 7.11 5.28
CA SER A 317 -10.73 7.87 4.44
C SER A 317 -10.83 9.34 4.87
N GLY A 318 -10.78 10.23 3.88
CA GLY A 318 -10.78 11.69 4.09
C GLY A 318 -9.41 12.31 4.38
N TYR A 319 -8.34 11.52 4.46
CA TYR A 319 -7.02 12.00 4.88
C TYR A 319 -6.40 13.06 3.97
N THR A 320 -6.54 12.94 2.63
CA THR A 320 -6.00 13.95 1.70
C THR A 320 -6.58 15.33 1.99
N ALA A 321 -7.91 15.44 2.14
CA ALA A 321 -8.58 16.70 2.42
C ALA A 321 -8.23 17.26 3.80
N TYR A 322 -8.04 16.37 4.78
CA TYR A 322 -7.55 16.73 6.11
C TYR A 322 -6.15 17.36 6.03
N ILE A 323 -5.21 16.73 5.34
CA ILE A 323 -3.85 17.27 5.16
C ILE A 323 -3.87 18.62 4.44
N ASP A 324 -4.63 18.76 3.36
CA ASP A 324 -4.72 20.04 2.65
C ASP A 324 -5.24 21.16 3.57
N SER A 325 -6.20 20.84 4.43
CA SER A 325 -6.73 21.78 5.44
C SER A 325 -5.67 22.15 6.48
N CYS A 326 -4.90 21.17 6.99
CA CYS A 326 -3.81 21.41 7.93
C CYS A 326 -2.65 22.21 7.29
N ILE A 327 -2.35 21.99 6.01
CA ILE A 327 -1.38 22.81 5.26
C ILE A 327 -1.86 24.26 5.21
N ALA A 328 -3.14 24.50 4.91
CA ALA A 328 -3.71 25.84 4.83
C ALA A 328 -3.77 26.54 6.20
N ALA A 329 -4.05 25.79 7.27
CA ALA A 329 -4.15 26.31 8.64
C ALA A 329 -2.80 26.45 9.37
N GLY A 330 -1.71 25.88 8.83
CA GLY A 330 -0.42 25.83 9.51
C GLY A 330 -0.33 24.77 10.62
N GLU A 331 -1.19 23.76 10.58
CA GLU A 331 -1.33 22.69 11.60
C GLU A 331 -0.62 21.39 11.18
N ILE A 332 0.38 21.48 10.30
CA ILE A 332 1.09 20.32 9.73
C ILE A 332 1.72 19.45 10.82
N ALA A 333 2.27 20.06 11.88
CA ALA A 333 2.92 19.33 12.96
C ALA A 333 1.96 18.37 13.67
N ASP A 334 0.74 18.83 13.98
CA ASP A 334 -0.28 18.02 14.64
C ASP A 334 -0.79 16.91 13.72
N ALA A 335 -0.99 17.21 12.44
CA ALA A 335 -1.42 16.22 11.46
C ALA A 335 -0.38 15.10 11.25
N VAL A 336 0.91 15.45 11.18
CA VAL A 336 1.99 14.47 11.07
C VAL A 336 2.12 13.64 12.36
N LYS A 337 1.95 14.26 13.53
CA LYS A 337 1.92 13.56 14.81
C LYS A 337 0.77 12.56 14.87
N ALA A 338 -0.43 12.98 14.48
CA ALA A 338 -1.62 12.11 14.45
C ALA A 338 -1.41 10.92 13.50
N LEU A 339 -0.88 11.16 12.29
CA LEU A 339 -0.57 10.09 11.35
C LEU A 339 0.45 9.10 11.90
N PHE A 340 1.50 9.58 12.58
CA PHE A 340 2.50 8.73 13.22
C PHE A 340 1.84 7.76 14.21
N VAL A 341 0.99 8.29 15.11
CA VAL A 341 0.30 7.49 16.13
C VAL A 341 -0.67 6.50 15.49
N ILE A 342 -1.54 6.96 14.59
CA ILE A 342 -2.54 6.11 13.93
C ILE A 342 -1.85 4.95 13.20
N ARG A 343 -0.86 5.23 12.35
CA ARG A 343 -0.17 4.19 11.60
C ARG A 343 0.57 3.20 12.49
N ALA A 344 1.25 3.69 13.53
CA ALA A 344 1.96 2.83 14.46
C ALA A 344 1.00 1.89 15.19
N GLU A 345 -0.17 2.38 15.62
CA GLU A 345 -1.16 1.51 16.24
C GLU A 345 -1.80 0.54 15.24
N LEU A 346 -2.17 0.98 14.03
CA LEU A 346 -2.69 0.06 13.00
C LEU A 346 -1.68 -1.04 12.67
N GLN A 347 -0.39 -0.72 12.60
CA GLN A 347 0.67 -1.71 12.44
C GLN A 347 0.76 -2.65 13.66
N ASN A 348 0.70 -2.13 14.89
CA ASN A 348 0.73 -2.95 16.09
C ASN A 348 -0.43 -3.94 16.13
N VAL A 349 -1.64 -3.50 15.80
CA VAL A 349 -2.81 -4.39 15.69
C VAL A 349 -2.54 -5.46 14.65
N PHE A 350 -2.15 -5.07 13.44
CA PHE A 350 -1.95 -6.00 12.34
C PHE A 350 -0.86 -7.04 12.62
N GLU A 351 0.29 -6.63 13.16
CA GLU A 351 1.46 -7.50 13.36
C GLU A 351 1.48 -8.19 14.72
N HIS A 352 1.22 -7.46 15.81
CA HIS A 352 1.34 -8.01 17.16
C HIS A 352 0.06 -8.68 17.65
N ASP A 353 -1.11 -8.09 17.39
CA ASP A 353 -2.36 -8.70 17.86
C ASP A 353 -2.75 -9.88 16.96
N PHE A 354 -2.55 -9.76 15.63
CA PHE A 354 -3.02 -10.74 14.64
C PHE A 354 -1.92 -11.51 13.88
N GLY A 355 -0.64 -11.27 14.14
CA GLY A 355 0.45 -12.05 13.52
C GLY A 355 0.61 -11.84 12.01
N GLY A 356 -0.01 -10.81 11.45
CA GLY A 356 0.18 -10.39 10.07
C GLY A 356 1.54 -9.72 9.87
N ARG A 357 1.83 -9.36 8.62
CA ARG A 357 3.01 -8.56 8.27
C ARG A 357 2.61 -7.35 7.47
N LYS A 358 3.03 -6.17 7.91
CA LYS A 358 2.98 -4.95 7.10
C LYS A 358 3.96 -5.10 5.93
N VAL A 359 3.45 -5.00 4.71
CA VAL A 359 4.30 -4.90 3.52
C VAL A 359 4.82 -3.47 3.39
N ARG A 360 3.94 -2.47 3.56
CA ARG A 360 4.25 -1.04 3.45
C ARG A 360 3.10 -0.13 3.87
N PHE A 361 3.40 1.14 4.10
CA PHE A 361 2.43 2.23 3.94
C PHE A 361 2.49 2.81 2.52
N ILE A 362 1.33 3.06 1.90
CA ILE A 362 1.17 3.74 0.60
C ILE A 362 0.30 4.95 0.85
N GLY A 363 0.88 6.15 0.87
CA GLY A 363 0.12 7.25 1.45
C GLY A 363 -0.23 6.91 2.88
N ASP A 364 -1.45 7.24 3.27
CA ASP A 364 -2.13 6.91 4.51
C ASP A 364 -2.70 5.50 4.62
N CYS A 365 -2.64 4.72 3.55
CA CYS A 365 -3.09 3.33 3.56
C CYS A 365 -2.00 2.37 4.06
N ILE A 366 -2.37 1.39 4.89
CA ILE A 366 -1.54 0.21 5.20
C ILE A 366 -1.84 -0.90 4.19
N HIS A 367 -0.80 -1.49 3.62
CA HIS A 367 -0.88 -2.77 2.91
C HIS A 367 -0.22 -3.85 3.75
N GLY A 368 -0.98 -4.87 4.11
CA GLY A 368 -0.53 -5.99 4.93
C GLY A 368 -0.96 -7.34 4.38
N VAL A 369 -0.26 -8.39 4.82
CA VAL A 369 -0.59 -9.78 4.52
C VAL A 369 -0.76 -10.60 5.80
N LEU A 370 -1.75 -11.48 5.81
CA LEU A 370 -2.08 -12.34 6.95
C LEU A 370 -2.39 -13.76 6.49
N ALA A 371 -1.97 -14.76 7.25
CA ALA A 371 -2.28 -16.16 7.00
C ALA A 371 -2.30 -16.95 8.30
N GLU A 372 -3.15 -17.96 8.36
CA GLU A 372 -3.20 -18.99 9.40
C GLU A 372 -2.92 -20.35 8.76
N GLY A 373 -2.38 -21.30 9.53
CA GLY A 373 -2.12 -22.65 9.04
C GLY A 373 -0.85 -23.25 9.61
N THR A 374 -0.18 -24.07 8.81
CA THR A 374 1.03 -24.81 9.17
C THR A 374 2.17 -24.49 8.22
N LYS A 375 3.35 -25.07 8.46
CA LYS A 375 4.48 -25.01 7.53
C LYS A 375 4.20 -25.50 6.11
N LEU A 376 3.19 -26.33 5.92
CA LEU A 376 2.93 -27.01 4.63
C LEU A 376 1.72 -26.45 3.90
N ASP A 377 0.78 -25.84 4.62
CA ASP A 377 -0.49 -25.42 4.04
C ASP A 377 -1.12 -24.26 4.81
N THR A 378 -1.89 -23.44 4.08
CA THR A 378 -2.66 -22.32 4.64
C THR A 378 -4.09 -22.78 4.93
N ASP A 379 -4.55 -22.59 6.16
CA ASP A 379 -5.98 -22.75 6.48
C ASP A 379 -6.74 -21.51 6.02
N MET A 380 -7.40 -21.62 4.87
CA MET A 380 -8.14 -20.50 4.26
C MET A 380 -9.30 -20.01 5.12
N ARG A 381 -9.98 -20.91 5.86
CA ARG A 381 -11.11 -20.51 6.71
C ARG A 381 -10.61 -19.76 7.94
N ALA A 382 -9.59 -20.31 8.62
CA ALA A 382 -8.98 -19.65 9.76
C ALA A 382 -8.35 -18.31 9.34
N THR A 383 -7.72 -18.25 8.16
CA THR A 383 -7.14 -17.02 7.60
C THR A 383 -8.19 -15.92 7.41
N VAL A 384 -9.34 -16.23 6.81
CA VAL A 384 -10.43 -15.26 6.62
C VAL A 384 -11.09 -14.87 7.95
N GLU A 385 -11.24 -15.81 8.88
CA GLU A 385 -11.73 -15.53 10.22
C GLU A 385 -10.81 -14.58 10.99
N SER A 386 -9.50 -14.83 10.97
CA SER A 386 -8.48 -13.93 11.53
C SER A 386 -8.47 -12.58 10.82
N GLY A 387 -8.72 -12.54 9.50
CA GLY A 387 -8.93 -11.31 8.74
C GLY A 387 -10.10 -10.48 9.27
N ALA A 388 -11.26 -11.10 9.51
CA ALA A 388 -12.42 -10.39 10.07
C ALA A 388 -12.16 -9.86 11.48
N LYS A 389 -11.49 -10.66 12.33
CA LYS A 389 -11.06 -10.21 13.66
C LYS A 389 -10.08 -9.03 13.57
N CYS A 390 -9.15 -9.10 12.62
CA CYS A 390 -8.18 -8.05 12.36
C CYS A 390 -8.87 -6.75 11.94
N ALA A 391 -9.81 -6.80 10.99
CA ALA A 391 -10.60 -5.65 10.58
C ALA A 391 -11.34 -5.00 11.76
N GLY A 392 -12.03 -5.80 12.59
CA GLY A 392 -12.68 -5.29 13.80
C GLY A 392 -11.70 -4.69 14.81
N GLY A 393 -10.52 -5.28 14.98
CA GLY A 393 -9.44 -4.73 15.83
C GLY A 393 -8.89 -3.41 15.30
N LEU A 394 -8.68 -3.29 13.98
CA LEU A 394 -8.21 -2.08 13.33
C LEU A 394 -9.20 -0.94 13.48
N HIS A 395 -10.50 -1.17 13.20
CA HIS A 395 -11.56 -0.19 13.45
C HIS A 395 -11.63 0.23 14.91
N SER A 396 -11.62 -0.75 15.82
CA SER A 396 -11.69 -0.45 17.26
C SER A 396 -10.51 0.41 17.72
N SER A 397 -9.27 0.05 17.33
CA SER A 397 -8.09 0.88 17.62
C SER A 397 -8.13 2.25 16.94
N PHE A 398 -8.66 2.34 15.72
CA PHE A 398 -8.82 3.62 15.03
C PHE A 398 -9.79 4.55 15.77
N SER A 399 -10.94 4.02 16.22
CA SER A 399 -11.87 4.78 17.07
C SER A 399 -11.24 5.23 18.39
N LEU A 400 -10.37 4.40 19.00
CA LEU A 400 -9.60 4.82 20.18
C LEU A 400 -8.62 5.95 19.84
N CYS A 401 -7.93 5.89 18.71
CA CYS A 401 -7.08 6.99 18.24
C CYS A 401 -7.88 8.28 18.08
N GLN A 402 -9.11 8.23 17.54
CA GLN A 402 -9.97 9.41 17.41
C GLN A 402 -10.36 10.02 18.76
N GLN A 403 -10.51 9.19 19.81
CA GLN A 403 -10.81 9.68 21.16
C GLN A 403 -9.61 10.34 21.86
N GLU A 404 -8.39 9.87 21.56
CA GLU A 404 -7.17 10.30 22.27
C GLU A 404 -6.39 11.39 21.50
N LEU A 405 -6.58 11.51 20.18
CA LEU A 405 -5.95 12.51 19.32
C LEU A 405 -6.92 13.66 19.02
N LYS A 406 -6.37 14.85 18.73
CA LYS A 406 -7.16 16.03 18.36
C LYS A 406 -7.35 16.11 16.85
N CYS A 407 -8.45 16.70 16.41
CA CYS A 407 -8.70 17.10 15.02
C CYS A 407 -8.66 15.96 14.01
N VAL A 408 -9.00 14.73 14.43
CA VAL A 408 -9.08 13.53 13.57
C VAL A 408 -10.48 12.91 13.53
N ASP A 409 -11.47 13.58 14.14
CA ASP A 409 -12.85 13.11 14.22
C ASP A 409 -13.50 12.93 12.85
N GLN A 410 -13.06 13.74 11.87
CA GLN A 410 -13.51 13.69 10.48
C GLN A 410 -12.80 12.65 9.62
N LEU A 411 -11.91 11.83 10.17
CA LEU A 411 -11.29 10.72 9.43
C LEU A 411 -12.14 9.45 9.59
N GLY A 412 -12.00 8.52 8.65
CA GLY A 412 -12.54 7.17 8.77
C GLY A 412 -11.49 6.13 8.40
N LEU A 413 -11.84 4.86 8.49
CA LEU A 413 -10.97 3.75 8.07
C LEU A 413 -11.72 2.83 7.13
N ASN A 414 -11.27 2.68 5.88
CA ASN A 414 -11.89 1.74 4.93
C ASN A 414 -10.95 0.56 4.70
N ILE A 415 -11.46 -0.67 4.83
CA ILE A 415 -10.65 -1.89 4.81
C ILE A 415 -11.10 -2.82 3.69
N GLY A 416 -10.19 -3.23 2.82
CA GLY A 416 -10.46 -4.20 1.75
C GLY A 416 -9.60 -5.44 1.92
N MET A 417 -10.20 -6.61 1.75
CA MET A 417 -9.56 -7.89 2.03
C MET A 417 -9.87 -8.92 0.94
N GLU A 418 -8.86 -9.64 0.48
CA GLU A 418 -9.04 -10.75 -0.47
C GLU A 418 -7.94 -11.79 -0.26
N VAL A 419 -8.27 -13.06 -0.50
CA VAL A 419 -7.35 -14.18 -0.38
C VAL A 419 -6.89 -14.70 -1.75
N GLY A 420 -5.63 -15.12 -1.82
CA GLY A 420 -5.09 -15.76 -3.01
C GLY A 420 -3.64 -16.17 -2.86
N GLN A 421 -3.16 -16.96 -3.82
CA GLN A 421 -1.75 -17.31 -3.92
C GLN A 421 -0.96 -16.03 -4.18
N THR A 422 -0.05 -15.67 -3.28
CA THR A 422 0.64 -14.38 -3.36
C THR A 422 2.13 -14.58 -3.12
N PRO A 423 2.98 -14.15 -4.06
CA PRO A 423 4.41 -14.10 -3.83
C PRO A 423 4.77 -12.87 -2.98
N VAL A 424 5.71 -13.03 -2.06
CA VAL A 424 6.26 -11.95 -1.23
C VAL A 424 7.79 -11.97 -1.34
N THR A 425 8.39 -10.85 -1.73
CA THR A 425 9.84 -10.78 -2.00
C THR A 425 10.38 -9.36 -1.97
N ARG A 426 11.65 -9.17 -2.37
CA ARG A 426 12.26 -7.88 -2.69
C ARG A 426 12.81 -7.85 -4.10
N ILE A 427 12.52 -6.77 -4.83
CA ILE A 427 12.94 -6.54 -6.22
C ILE A 427 13.58 -5.15 -6.41
N GLY A 428 14.06 -4.83 -7.61
CA GLY A 428 14.79 -3.59 -7.89
C GLY A 428 16.27 -3.66 -7.50
N ILE A 429 16.92 -2.49 -7.40
CA ILE A 429 18.37 -2.41 -7.12
C ILE A 429 18.66 -2.85 -5.68
N ARG A 430 19.64 -3.74 -5.49
CA ARG A 430 20.02 -4.28 -4.16
C ARG A 430 20.42 -3.19 -3.15
N GLY A 431 20.27 -3.53 -1.87
CA GLY A 431 20.61 -2.68 -0.73
C GLY A 431 19.38 -1.95 -0.18
N ILE A 432 19.58 -0.73 0.32
CA ILE A 432 18.52 0.12 0.89
C ILE A 432 17.44 0.55 -0.12
N ARG A 433 17.68 0.30 -1.42
CA ARG A 433 16.82 0.73 -2.53
C ARG A 433 15.92 -0.36 -3.08
N SER A 434 16.12 -1.60 -2.65
CA SER A 434 15.26 -2.69 -3.06
C SER A 434 13.85 -2.46 -2.52
N VAL A 435 12.86 -2.90 -3.27
CA VAL A 435 11.46 -2.69 -2.98
C VAL A 435 10.86 -3.98 -2.45
N ARG A 436 10.28 -3.92 -1.25
CA ARG A 436 9.44 -4.99 -0.69
C ARG A 436 8.18 -5.12 -1.52
N ILE A 437 7.74 -6.32 -1.85
CA ILE A 437 6.51 -6.46 -2.66
C ILE A 437 5.74 -7.71 -2.25
N ALA A 438 4.42 -7.56 -2.19
CA ALA A 438 3.45 -8.64 -2.31
C ALA A 438 2.57 -8.29 -3.50
N SER A 439 2.42 -9.20 -4.48
CA SER A 439 1.72 -8.88 -5.74
C SER A 439 1.01 -10.08 -6.36
N SER A 440 -0.32 -10.03 -6.44
CA SER A 440 -1.21 -11.06 -6.98
C SER A 440 -2.61 -10.50 -7.30
N VAL A 441 -3.53 -11.36 -7.73
CA VAL A 441 -4.99 -11.08 -7.80
C VAL A 441 -5.55 -10.67 -6.46
N ALA A 442 -5.14 -11.33 -5.39
CA ALA A 442 -5.58 -10.93 -4.06
C ALA A 442 -5.16 -9.49 -3.73
N THR A 443 -3.93 -9.08 -4.10
CA THR A 443 -3.47 -7.72 -3.77
C THR A 443 -4.22 -6.64 -4.55
N THR A 444 -4.51 -6.85 -5.83
CA THR A 444 -5.28 -5.87 -6.62
C THR A 444 -6.75 -5.85 -6.21
N LEU A 445 -7.35 -7.03 -5.97
CA LEU A 445 -8.76 -7.09 -5.56
C LEU A 445 -8.97 -6.54 -4.16
N SER A 446 -8.09 -6.81 -3.20
CA SER A 446 -8.21 -6.24 -1.84
C SER A 446 -8.15 -4.71 -1.85
N GLU A 447 -7.28 -4.13 -2.68
CA GLU A 447 -7.26 -2.68 -2.89
C GLU A 447 -8.57 -2.17 -3.53
N GLN A 448 -9.09 -2.87 -4.54
CA GLN A 448 -10.39 -2.54 -5.13
C GLN A 448 -11.51 -2.63 -4.09
N MET A 449 -11.53 -3.66 -3.24
CA MET A 449 -12.54 -3.81 -2.19
C MET A 449 -12.48 -2.66 -1.19
N GLN A 450 -11.28 -2.16 -0.88
CA GLN A 450 -11.11 -0.99 -0.03
C GLN A 450 -11.64 0.26 -0.72
N SER A 451 -11.30 0.47 -2.00
CA SER A 451 -11.75 1.62 -2.79
C SER A 451 -13.27 1.63 -3.03
N ASP A 452 -13.89 0.45 -3.14
CA ASP A 452 -15.33 0.26 -3.28
C ASP A 452 -16.12 0.54 -1.99
N CYS A 453 -15.46 0.77 -0.86
CA CYS A 453 -16.14 1.17 0.37
C CYS A 453 -16.70 2.60 0.20
N GLU A 454 -18.01 2.70 -0.01
CA GLU A 454 -18.71 3.96 -0.30
C GLU A 454 -18.86 4.86 0.93
N GLU A 455 -19.02 4.25 2.10
CA GLU A 455 -19.14 4.96 3.38
C GLU A 455 -17.82 4.91 4.15
N ARG A 456 -17.73 5.73 5.19
CA ARG A 456 -16.61 5.69 6.14
C ARG A 456 -16.76 4.48 7.04
N ASN A 457 -15.63 3.97 7.54
CA ASN A 457 -15.59 2.88 8.50
C ASN A 457 -16.16 1.57 7.96
N GLN A 458 -15.97 1.31 6.67
CA GLN A 458 -16.41 0.07 6.05
C GLN A 458 -15.30 -0.97 5.92
N SER A 459 -15.69 -2.23 5.90
CA SER A 459 -14.82 -3.36 5.58
C SER A 459 -15.46 -4.23 4.52
N LYS A 460 -14.71 -4.57 3.49
CA LYS A 460 -15.21 -5.37 2.37
C LYS A 460 -14.32 -6.58 2.08
N PHE A 461 -14.94 -7.76 2.02
CA PHE A 461 -14.30 -8.99 1.56
C PHE A 461 -14.52 -9.20 0.06
N GLY A 462 -13.46 -9.62 -0.61
CA GLY A 462 -13.51 -10.03 -2.01
C GLY A 462 -14.21 -11.38 -2.20
N PRO A 463 -14.55 -11.73 -3.46
CA PRO A 463 -15.33 -12.92 -3.78
C PRO A 463 -14.70 -14.24 -3.29
N THR A 464 -13.37 -14.36 -3.28
CA THR A 464 -12.74 -15.62 -2.82
C THR A 464 -12.74 -15.70 -1.29
N ALA A 465 -12.44 -14.60 -0.60
CA ALA A 465 -12.52 -14.52 0.85
C ALA A 465 -13.95 -14.82 1.33
N MET A 466 -14.96 -14.25 0.67
CA MET A 466 -16.38 -14.52 0.96
C MET A 466 -16.75 -16.01 0.90
N ARG A 467 -16.16 -16.79 -0.01
CA ARG A 467 -16.40 -18.24 -0.08
C ARG A 467 -15.87 -18.99 1.15
N HIS A 468 -14.84 -18.46 1.80
CA HIS A 468 -14.24 -19.06 3.01
C HIS A 468 -14.75 -18.43 4.32
N LEU A 469 -15.50 -17.32 4.24
CA LEU A 469 -16.08 -16.65 5.39
C LEU A 469 -17.07 -17.58 6.13
N PRO A 470 -16.87 -17.84 7.44
CA PRO A 470 -17.80 -18.61 8.26
C PRO A 470 -19.22 -18.04 8.20
N ALA A 471 -20.23 -18.92 8.23
CA ALA A 471 -21.64 -18.50 8.14
C ALA A 471 -22.01 -17.44 9.18
N LYS A 472 -21.52 -17.56 10.42
CA LYS A 472 -21.76 -16.61 11.50
C LYS A 472 -21.27 -15.18 11.20
N LEU A 473 -20.23 -15.04 10.37
CA LEU A 473 -19.72 -13.73 9.95
C LEU A 473 -20.39 -13.21 8.69
N ARG A 474 -21.05 -14.07 7.89
CA ARG A 474 -21.83 -13.60 6.73
C ARG A 474 -22.99 -12.71 7.15
N ASP A 475 -23.59 -12.98 8.31
CA ASP A 475 -24.65 -12.13 8.85
C ASP A 475 -24.14 -10.71 9.17
N LEU A 476 -22.85 -10.56 9.49
CA LEU A 476 -22.22 -9.27 9.77
C LEU A 476 -21.78 -8.53 8.49
N PHE A 477 -21.27 -9.26 7.50
CA PHE A 477 -20.75 -8.72 6.25
C PHE A 477 -21.76 -8.72 5.09
N GLY A 478 -22.99 -9.20 5.31
CA GLY A 478 -23.98 -9.31 4.25
C GLY A 478 -23.56 -10.23 3.08
N ASP A 479 -24.41 -10.25 2.05
CA ASP A 479 -24.17 -11.04 0.83
C ASP A 479 -23.17 -10.37 -0.13
N ASP A 480 -23.07 -9.04 -0.07
CA ASP A 480 -22.12 -8.22 -0.83
C ASP A 480 -20.73 -8.15 -0.18
N GLY A 481 -20.58 -8.71 1.02
CA GLY A 481 -19.32 -8.82 1.74
C GLY A 481 -18.88 -7.54 2.42
N VAL A 482 -19.78 -6.57 2.61
CA VAL A 482 -19.55 -5.27 3.25
C VAL A 482 -20.09 -5.26 4.69
N ALA A 483 -19.30 -4.74 5.62
CA ALA A 483 -19.74 -4.42 6.97
C ALA A 483 -19.34 -2.98 7.33
N SER A 484 -20.26 -2.22 7.93
CA SER A 484 -20.01 -0.86 8.43
C SER A 484 -19.81 -0.84 9.94
N ASP A 485 -18.91 0.02 10.41
CA ASP A 485 -18.66 0.33 11.82
C ASP A 485 -18.40 -0.90 12.71
N ILE A 486 -17.79 -1.96 12.14
CA ILE A 486 -17.55 -3.19 12.88
C ILE A 486 -16.49 -3.02 13.97
N SER A 487 -16.80 -3.47 15.17
CA SER A 487 -15.85 -3.56 16.29
C SER A 487 -15.29 -4.97 16.45
N PHE A 488 -14.16 -5.07 17.15
CA PHE A 488 -13.60 -6.36 17.53
C PHE A 488 -14.57 -7.18 18.39
N SER A 489 -15.29 -6.50 19.28
CA SER A 489 -16.24 -7.15 20.19
C SER A 489 -17.41 -7.80 19.45
N GLU A 490 -17.92 -7.17 18.39
CA GLU A 490 -19.00 -7.71 17.56
C GLU A 490 -18.53 -8.93 16.77
N VAL A 491 -17.36 -8.85 16.14
CA VAL A 491 -16.78 -9.98 15.41
C VAL A 491 -16.51 -11.16 16.35
N ALA A 492 -15.94 -10.91 17.54
CA ALA A 492 -15.69 -11.94 18.54
C ALA A 492 -16.99 -12.57 19.08
N THR A 493 -18.03 -11.75 19.29
CA THR A 493 -19.35 -12.22 19.73
C THR A 493 -20.01 -13.08 18.65
N ALA A 494 -19.98 -12.65 17.39
CA ALA A 494 -20.51 -13.41 16.27
C ALA A 494 -19.85 -14.79 16.13
N LEU A 495 -18.55 -14.88 16.40
CA LEU A 495 -17.80 -16.14 16.32
C LEU A 495 -17.98 -17.03 17.55
N SER A 496 -18.35 -16.47 18.69
CA SER A 496 -18.57 -17.24 19.92
C SER A 496 -19.66 -18.30 19.71
N ASP A 497 -19.41 -19.51 20.17
CA ASP A 497 -20.44 -20.54 20.23
C ASP A 497 -21.38 -20.21 21.39
N PHE A 498 -22.50 -19.56 21.11
CA PHE A 498 -23.67 -19.82 21.94
C PHE A 498 -24.11 -21.24 21.61
N SER A 499 -23.62 -22.23 22.37
CA SER A 499 -24.34 -23.48 22.50
C SER A 499 -25.66 -23.14 23.18
N ALA A 500 -26.66 -22.76 22.40
CA ALA A 500 -28.02 -23.05 22.79
C ALA A 500 -28.05 -24.57 22.90
N GLU A 501 -27.93 -25.09 24.14
CA GLU A 501 -28.40 -26.44 24.39
C GLU A 501 -29.78 -26.52 23.75
N PRO A 502 -30.00 -27.43 22.79
CA PRO A 502 -31.34 -27.61 22.27
C PRO A 502 -32.20 -27.92 23.49
N ALA A 503 -33.17 -27.03 23.78
CA ALA A 503 -34.09 -27.23 24.87
C ALA A 503 -34.60 -28.66 24.76
N ALA A 504 -34.33 -29.47 25.79
CA ALA A 504 -34.70 -30.88 25.79
C ALA A 504 -36.14 -30.98 25.29
N PRO A 505 -36.44 -31.85 24.31
CA PRO A 505 -37.78 -31.94 23.76
C PRO A 505 -38.72 -32.13 24.95
N ALA A 506 -39.71 -31.24 25.06
CA ALA A 506 -40.72 -31.35 26.09
C ALA A 506 -41.48 -32.66 25.85
N TYR A 507 -41.03 -33.74 26.47
CA TYR A 507 -41.80 -34.97 26.55
C TYR A 507 -43.10 -34.59 27.23
N LEU A 508 -44.21 -34.62 26.46
CA LEU A 508 -45.55 -34.65 27.02
C LEU A 508 -45.54 -35.76 28.08
N ARG A 509 -45.62 -35.38 29.35
CA ARG A 509 -45.83 -36.34 30.44
C ARG A 509 -47.10 -37.09 30.08
N SER A 510 -46.93 -38.38 29.80
CA SER A 510 -48.03 -39.32 29.65
C SER A 510 -48.96 -39.17 30.85
N HIS A 511 -50.26 -39.12 30.55
CA HIS A 511 -51.33 -39.08 31.54
C HIS A 511 -51.06 -40.07 32.67
N THR A 512 -50.91 -39.55 33.89
CA THR A 512 -50.99 -40.38 35.09
C THR A 512 -52.43 -40.92 35.17
N PRO A 513 -52.67 -42.24 35.15
CA PRO A 513 -54.01 -42.76 35.34
C PRO A 513 -54.49 -42.39 36.75
N ALA A 514 -55.74 -41.95 36.86
CA ALA A 514 -56.37 -41.67 38.14
C ALA A 514 -56.28 -42.92 39.04
N ARG A 515 -55.84 -42.72 40.30
CA ARG A 515 -55.86 -43.76 41.35
C ARG A 515 -57.29 -44.27 41.50
N THR A 516 -57.53 -45.51 41.07
CA THR A 516 -58.70 -46.28 41.45
C THR A 516 -58.59 -46.65 42.94
N GLU A 517 -59.56 -46.21 43.73
CA GLU A 517 -59.70 -46.64 45.12
C GLU A 517 -60.07 -48.14 45.17
N PRO A 518 -59.49 -48.93 46.09
CA PRO A 518 -59.84 -50.34 46.23
C PRO A 518 -61.24 -50.52 46.87
N PRO A 519 -62.01 -51.54 46.44
CA PRO A 519 -63.37 -51.75 46.93
C PRO A 519 -63.39 -52.20 48.39
N ARG A 520 -64.26 -51.57 49.19
CA ARG A 520 -64.50 -51.94 50.60
C ARG A 520 -65.23 -53.29 50.66
N ALA A 521 -64.61 -54.27 51.29
CA ALA A 521 -65.24 -55.54 51.63
C ALA A 521 -66.28 -55.34 52.74
N HIS A 522 -67.51 -55.81 52.47
CA HIS A 522 -68.54 -56.00 53.49
C HIS A 522 -68.23 -57.28 54.28
N CYS A 523 -68.16 -57.18 55.61
CA CYS A 523 -68.46 -58.28 56.52
C CYS A 523 -69.43 -57.78 57.59
N THR A 524 -70.64 -58.32 57.52
CA THR A 524 -71.73 -58.22 58.50
C THR A 524 -71.45 -59.09 59.73
N HIS A 525 -71.83 -58.62 60.93
CA HIS A 525 -72.43 -59.44 62.01
C HIS A 525 -72.83 -58.57 63.22
N ARG A 526 -74.11 -58.21 63.35
CA ARG A 526 -75.10 -58.83 64.25
C ARG A 526 -76.46 -58.16 64.08
#